data_AF-A0A965NUQ1-F1
#
_entry.id   AF-A0A965NUQ1-F1
#
_cell.length_a   1.000
_cell.length_b   1.000
_cell.length_c   1.000
_cell.angle_alpha   90.00
_cell.angle_beta   90.00
_cell.angle_gamma   90.00
#
_symmetry.space_group_name_H-M   'P 1'
#
loop_
_entity.id
_entity.type
_entity.pdbx_description
1 polymer ?
#
loop_
_entity_poly.entity_id
_entity_poly.type
_entity_poly.pdbx_seq_one_letter_code
_entity_poly.pdbx_strand_id
1 'polypeptide(L)'
;MTADKKPIKKDRPTPKRKDAQAARNISALSPGASKADKKRLREINKSRRLAARAAYMRGDENALPARDKGPARRFVRNYVDARRSIGEYFLVLIIIVLFMSAIPVKQIQVL
;
A
#
# COMPACT_ATOMS: atom_id res chain seq x y z
N MET A 1 -18.11 -55.64 -7.31
CA MET A 1 -16.82 -55.13 -6.80
C MET A 1 -17.08 -54.20 -5.62
N THR A 2 -17.17 -54.76 -4.42
CA THR A 2 -17.28 -54.00 -3.16
C THR A 2 -15.89 -53.92 -2.54
N ALA A 3 -15.33 -52.71 -2.47
CA ALA A 3 -14.02 -52.48 -1.89
C ALA A 3 -14.12 -52.49 -0.35
N ASP A 4 -13.41 -53.44 0.26
CA ASP A 4 -13.29 -53.62 1.70
C ASP A 4 -12.52 -52.44 2.33
N LYS A 5 -13.18 -51.61 3.15
CA LYS A 5 -12.54 -50.53 3.92
C LYS A 5 -12.00 -51.10 5.24
N LYS A 6 -10.72 -51.46 5.24
CA LYS A 6 -10.00 -51.84 6.47
C LYS A 6 -9.83 -50.61 7.39
N PRO A 7 -10.15 -50.69 8.69
CA PRO A 7 -10.00 -49.56 9.61
C PRO A 7 -8.52 -49.23 9.84
N ILE A 8 -8.15 -47.96 9.63
CA ILE A 8 -6.80 -47.42 9.83
C ILE A 8 -6.47 -47.53 11.33
N LYS A 9 -5.52 -48.40 11.68
CA LYS A 9 -4.96 -48.46 13.03
C LYS A 9 -4.18 -47.17 13.31
N LYS A 10 -4.31 -46.62 14.52
CA LYS A 10 -3.53 -45.44 14.95
C LYS A 10 -2.08 -45.88 15.20
N ASP A 11 -1.30 -45.97 14.12
CA ASP A 11 0.05 -46.54 14.11
C ASP A 11 1.13 -45.63 14.71
N ARG A 12 0.79 -44.68 15.58
CA ARG A 12 1.79 -43.82 16.24
C ARG A 12 1.26 -43.18 17.52
N PRO A 13 2.05 -43.17 18.60
CA PRO A 13 1.76 -42.36 19.78
C PRO A 13 1.55 -40.90 19.41
N THR A 14 0.60 -40.24 20.07
CA THR A 14 0.41 -38.79 19.94
C THR A 14 1.73 -38.10 20.30
N PRO A 15 2.31 -37.26 19.41
CA PRO A 15 3.58 -36.62 19.69
C PRO A 15 3.49 -35.80 20.98
N LYS A 16 4.56 -35.84 21.78
CA LYS A 16 4.64 -35.08 23.03
C LYS A 16 4.42 -33.60 22.72
N ARG A 17 3.66 -32.90 23.57
CA ARG A 17 3.25 -31.50 23.34
C ARG A 17 4.41 -30.58 22.93
N LYS A 18 5.59 -30.80 23.50
CA LYS A 18 6.83 -30.06 23.20
C LYS A 18 7.28 -30.21 21.74
N ASP A 19 7.25 -31.42 21.20
CA ASP A 19 7.71 -31.70 19.83
C ASP A 19 6.69 -31.20 18.79
N ALA A 20 5.40 -31.33 19.11
CA ALA A 20 4.32 -30.75 18.30
C ALA A 20 4.38 -29.20 18.27
N GLN A 21 4.79 -28.56 19.38
CA GLN A 21 5.02 -27.12 19.44
C GLN A 21 6.30 -26.73 18.69
N ALA A 22 7.40 -27.47 18.84
CA ALA A 22 8.65 -27.20 18.14
C ALA A 22 8.48 -27.28 16.60
N ALA A 23 7.76 -28.28 16.10
CA ALA A 23 7.46 -28.41 14.67
C ALA A 23 6.57 -27.27 14.14
N ARG A 24 5.65 -26.74 14.95
CA ARG A 24 4.85 -25.55 14.60
C ARG A 24 5.65 -24.25 14.65
N ASN A 25 6.67 -24.18 15.49
CA ASN A 25 7.49 -22.99 15.73
C ASN A 25 8.66 -22.85 14.76
N ILE A 26 8.81 -23.72 13.75
CA ILE A 26 9.81 -23.56 12.70
C ILE A 26 9.43 -22.33 11.86
N SER A 27 9.89 -21.17 12.30
CA SER A 27 9.77 -19.93 11.57
C SER A 27 10.57 -20.02 10.26
N ALA A 28 10.02 -19.50 9.17
CA ALA A 28 10.73 -19.34 7.90
C ALA A 28 12.01 -18.50 8.01
N LEU A 29 12.20 -17.80 9.14
CA LEU A 29 13.39 -17.02 9.49
C LEU A 29 14.47 -17.84 10.22
N SER A 30 14.20 -19.09 10.57
CA SER A 30 15.14 -19.97 11.27
C SER A 30 16.34 -20.33 10.37
N PRO A 31 17.57 -20.49 10.92
CA PRO A 31 18.75 -20.88 10.16
C PRO A 31 18.55 -22.16 9.32
N GLY A 32 17.74 -23.11 9.81
CA GLY A 32 17.40 -24.38 9.14
C GLY A 32 16.19 -24.35 8.20
N ALA A 33 15.59 -23.18 7.93
CA ALA A 33 14.40 -23.08 7.08
C ALA A 33 14.69 -23.41 5.61
N SER A 34 13.74 -24.10 4.96
CA SER A 34 13.85 -24.49 3.55
C SER A 34 13.94 -23.28 2.63
N LYS A 35 14.59 -23.45 1.46
CA LYS A 35 14.63 -22.40 0.42
C LYS A 35 13.23 -21.96 -0.01
N ALA A 36 12.26 -22.87 -0.01
CA ALA A 36 10.86 -22.59 -0.33
C ALA A 36 10.21 -21.65 0.71
N ASP A 37 10.45 -21.89 2.01
CA ASP A 37 9.91 -21.06 3.10
C ASP A 37 10.49 -19.65 3.06
N LYS A 38 11.80 -19.54 2.79
CA LYS A 38 12.47 -18.24 2.61
C LYS A 38 11.92 -17.48 1.41
N LYS A 39 11.64 -18.16 0.29
CA LYS A 39 11.02 -17.55 -0.91
C LYS A 39 9.61 -17.05 -0.60
N ARG A 40 8.78 -17.88 0.05
CA ARG A 40 7.43 -17.51 0.49
C ARG A 40 7.43 -16.29 1.41
N LEU A 41 8.38 -16.23 2.36
CA LEU A 41 8.52 -15.08 3.25
C LEU A 41 8.90 -13.80 2.49
N ARG A 42 9.81 -13.89 1.50
CA ARG A 42 10.16 -12.73 0.65
C ARG A 42 8.95 -12.23 -0.13
N GLU A 43 8.14 -13.14 -0.68
CA GLU A 43 6.90 -12.80 -1.39
C GLU A 43 5.89 -12.12 -0.47
N ILE A 44 5.69 -12.64 0.75
CA ILE A 44 4.83 -12.03 1.76
C ILE A 44 5.34 -10.63 2.16
N ASN A 45 6.65 -10.46 2.34
CA ASN A 45 7.21 -9.15 2.66
C ASN A 45 7.06 -8.17 1.50
N LYS A 46 7.21 -8.63 0.25
CA LYS A 46 6.96 -7.83 -0.95
C LYS A 46 5.49 -7.38 -1.01
N SER A 47 4.54 -8.29 -0.80
CA SER A 47 3.12 -7.96 -0.82
C SER A 47 2.74 -7.00 0.32
N ARG A 48 3.28 -7.18 1.53
CA ARG A 48 3.10 -6.25 2.66
C ARG A 48 3.61 -4.84 2.35
N ARG A 49 4.79 -4.72 1.74
CA ARG A 49 5.33 -3.40 1.33
C ARG A 49 4.46 -2.73 0.27
N LEU A 50 3.97 -3.50 -0.71
CA LEU A 50 3.06 -2.99 -1.74
C LEU A 50 1.74 -2.54 -1.13
N ALA A 51 1.16 -3.32 -0.21
CA ALA A 51 -0.06 -2.96 0.50
C ALA A 51 0.11 -1.69 1.36
N ALA A 52 1.22 -1.57 2.08
CA ALA A 52 1.54 -0.37 2.85
C ALA A 52 1.69 0.86 1.94
N ARG A 53 2.37 0.72 0.79
CA ARG A 53 2.49 1.79 -0.20
C ARG A 53 1.12 2.18 -0.78
N ALA A 54 0.29 1.21 -1.12
CA ALA A 54 -1.06 1.47 -1.63
C ALA A 54 -1.94 2.19 -0.59
N ALA A 55 -1.86 1.79 0.68
CA ALA A 55 -2.57 2.44 1.78
C ALA A 55 -2.08 3.89 2.00
N TYR A 56 -0.77 4.13 1.87
CA TYR A 56 -0.20 5.48 1.91
C TYR A 56 -0.72 6.35 0.76
N MET A 57 -0.72 5.84 -0.48
CA MET A 57 -1.24 6.58 -1.65
C MET A 57 -2.75 6.86 -1.56
N ARG A 58 -3.51 5.98 -0.91
CA ARG A 58 -4.93 6.20 -0.63
C ARG A 58 -5.17 7.25 0.46
N GLY A 59 -4.13 7.61 1.23
CA GLY A 59 -4.22 8.57 2.32
C GLY A 59 -4.84 8.01 3.60
N ASP A 60 -4.80 6.69 3.80
CA ASP A 60 -5.30 6.03 5.02
C ASP A 60 -4.47 6.45 6.26
N GLU A 61 -5.16 6.91 7.32
CA GLU A 61 -4.57 7.39 8.58
C GLU A 61 -3.62 6.36 9.21
N ASN A 62 -3.90 5.06 9.04
CA ASN A 62 -3.10 4.01 9.63
C ASN A 62 -1.73 3.86 8.97
N ALA A 63 -1.63 4.17 7.67
CA ALA A 63 -0.42 3.99 6.87
C ALA A 63 0.45 5.26 6.78
N LEU A 64 -0.03 6.40 7.28
CA LEU A 64 0.72 7.66 7.29
C LEU A 64 1.84 7.64 8.35
N PRO A 65 2.92 8.42 8.18
CA PRO A 65 3.90 8.68 9.24
C PRO A 65 3.22 9.34 10.44
N ALA A 66 3.69 9.05 11.66
CA ALA A 66 3.12 9.61 12.89
C ALA A 66 3.04 11.15 12.91
N ARG A 67 3.88 11.84 12.12
CA ARG A 67 3.91 13.29 11.97
C ARG A 67 2.73 13.86 11.18
N ASP A 68 2.20 13.08 10.25
CA ASP A 68 1.14 13.49 9.32
C ASP A 68 -0.24 12.92 9.71
N LYS A 69 -0.28 12.11 10.77
CA LYS A 69 -1.52 11.56 11.33
C LYS A 69 -2.29 12.61 12.12
N GLY A 70 -3.61 12.46 12.13
CA GLY A 70 -4.48 13.13 13.09
C GLY A 70 -5.57 13.99 12.46
N PRO A 71 -6.65 14.25 13.21
CA PRO A 71 -7.87 14.85 12.68
C PRO A 71 -7.64 16.26 12.10
N ALA A 72 -6.79 17.06 12.72
CA ALA A 72 -6.47 18.41 12.24
C ALA A 72 -5.69 18.39 10.91
N ARG A 73 -4.65 17.56 10.81
CA ARG A 73 -3.84 17.43 9.58
C ARG A 73 -4.67 16.85 8.43
N ARG A 74 -5.52 15.85 8.73
CA ARG A 74 -6.48 15.29 7.78
C ARG A 74 -7.43 16.34 7.23
N PHE A 75 -8.01 17.16 8.12
CA PHE A 75 -8.92 18.23 7.74
C PHE A 75 -8.22 19.24 6.83
N VAL A 76 -7.03 19.72 7.22
CA VAL A 76 -6.25 20.66 6.40
C VAL A 76 -5.96 20.08 5.03
N ARG A 77 -5.47 18.84 4.94
CA ARG A 77 -5.19 18.18 3.66
C ARG A 77 -6.44 18.10 2.79
N ASN A 78 -7.54 17.56 3.32
CA ASN A 78 -8.79 17.42 2.55
C ASN A 78 -9.36 18.77 2.11
N TYR A 79 -9.24 19.79 2.96
CA TYR A 79 -9.73 21.14 2.68
C TYR A 79 -8.87 21.85 1.62
N VAL A 80 -7.55 21.66 1.64
CA VAL A 80 -6.63 22.22 0.64
C VAL A 80 -6.73 21.45 -0.67
N ASP A 81 -6.72 20.11 -0.64
CA ASP A 81 -6.82 19.26 -1.83
C ASP A 81 -8.18 19.43 -2.55
N ALA A 82 -9.26 19.70 -1.82
CA ALA A 82 -10.56 20.02 -2.41
C ALA A 82 -10.62 21.45 -3.00
N ARG A 83 -9.71 22.34 -2.59
CA ARG A 83 -9.65 23.71 -3.09
C ARG A 83 -8.77 23.79 -4.32
N ARG A 84 -9.41 23.78 -5.50
CA ARG A 84 -8.85 24.49 -6.66
C ARG A 84 -8.81 25.97 -6.32
N SER A 85 -7.61 26.52 -6.13
CA SER A 85 -7.49 27.94 -5.75
C SER A 85 -7.76 28.84 -6.94
N ILE A 86 -8.40 29.99 -6.71
CA ILE A 86 -8.57 31.02 -7.76
C ILE A 86 -7.19 31.45 -8.32
N GLY A 87 -6.14 31.36 -7.50
CA GLY A 87 -4.76 31.64 -7.90
C GLY A 87 -4.20 30.69 -8.97
N GLU A 88 -4.58 29.42 -8.98
CA GLU A 88 -4.16 28.48 -10.04
C GLU A 88 -4.73 28.88 -11.40
N TYR A 89 -6.01 29.27 -11.43
CA TYR A 89 -6.65 29.79 -12.64
C TYR A 89 -6.05 31.12 -13.07
N PHE A 90 -5.74 32.00 -12.10
CA PHE A 90 -5.10 33.29 -12.37
C PHE A 90 -3.71 33.13 -12.98
N LEU A 91 -2.91 32.16 -12.52
CA LEU A 91 -1.59 31.87 -13.08
C LEU A 91 -1.70 31.42 -14.55
N VAL A 92 -2.64 30.54 -14.88
CA VAL A 92 -2.90 30.12 -16.27
C VAL A 92 -3.38 31.30 -17.12
N LEU A 93 -4.26 32.15 -16.57
CA LEU A 93 -4.80 33.32 -17.25
C LEU A 93 -3.70 34.35 -17.57
N ILE A 94 -2.78 34.61 -16.64
CA ILE A 94 -1.63 35.48 -16.88
C ILE A 94 -0.79 34.96 -18.05
N ILE A 95 -0.51 33.65 -18.09
CA ILE A 95 0.27 33.07 -19.20
C ILE A 95 -0.43 33.34 -20.54
N ILE A 96 -1.75 33.13 -20.62
CA ILE A 96 -2.53 33.40 -21.83
C ILE A 96 -2.44 34.88 -22.23
N VAL A 97 -2.62 35.80 -21.28
CA VAL A 97 -2.53 37.24 -21.52
C VAL A 97 -1.12 37.65 -21.98
N LEU A 98 -0.08 37.06 -21.40
CA LEU A 98 1.31 37.32 -21.78
C LEU A 98 1.59 36.88 -23.22
N PHE A 99 1.08 35.71 -23.62
CA PHE A 99 1.18 35.22 -25.00
C PHE A 99 0.39 36.10 -25.98
N MET A 100 -0.81 36.54 -25.62
CA MET A 100 -1.61 37.47 -26.43
C MET A 100 -0.93 38.84 -26.58
N SER A 101 -0.31 39.33 -25.50
CA SER A 101 0.42 40.60 -25.48
C SER A 101 1.72 40.56 -26.29
N ALA A 102 2.42 39.42 -26.27
CA ALA A 102 3.67 39.24 -27.00
C ALA A 102 3.51 39.26 -28.54
N ILE A 103 2.29 39.05 -29.05
CA ILE A 103 1.98 39.14 -30.48
C ILE A 103 1.29 40.49 -30.74
N PRO A 104 1.97 41.50 -31.32
CA PRO A 104 1.38 42.79 -31.61
C PRO A 104 0.41 42.69 -32.79
N VAL A 105 -0.81 42.23 -32.52
CA VAL A 105 -1.93 42.31 -33.48
C VAL A 105 -2.61 43.65 -33.26
N LYS A 106 -2.51 44.57 -34.24
CA LYS A 106 -3.08 45.95 -34.17
C LYS A 106 -4.58 46.01 -33.82
N GLN A 107 -5.29 44.89 -33.91
CA GLN A 107 -6.73 44.76 -33.63
C GLN A 107 -7.05 44.60 -32.14
N ILE A 108 -6.10 44.16 -31.30
CA ILE A 108 -6.33 43.87 -29.87
C ILE A 108 -5.92 45.06 -28.98
N GLN A 109 -5.15 46.00 -29.52
CA GLN A 109 -4.55 47.12 -28.76
C GLN A 109 -5.48 48.33 -28.57
N VAL A 110 -6.72 48.28 -29.09
CA VAL A 110 -7.65 49.43 -29.14
C VAL A 110 -8.93 49.19 -28.32
N LEU A 111 -8.95 48.16 -27.46
CA LEU A 111 -10.02 47.97 -26.46
C LEU A 111 -9.47 48.15 -25.04
#